data_AF-A0A3P7LCM9-F1
#
_entry.id   AF-A0A3P7LCM9-F1
#
_cell.length_a   1.000
_cell.length_b   1.000
_cell.length_c   1.000
_cell.angle_alpha   90.00
_cell.angle_beta   90.00
_cell.angle_gamma   90.00
#
_symmetry.space_group_name_H-M   'P 1'
#
loop_
_entity.id
_entity.type
_entity.pdbx_description
1 polymer ?
#
loop_
_entity_poly.entity_id
_entity_poly.type
_entity_poly.pdbx_seq_one_letter_code
_entity_poly.pdbx_strand_id
1 'polypeptide(L)'
;MFWFRFWRFGQWVDVVVDDRLPMKANRLAYMHSSDHREFWSALLEKAYAKLVGSYEALRGGTTAEAMEDFTGGMTEIIDLGEKAPESLFCIMSRAQTRFSLMAAAIDAQPDEVEADGPLGLILGHAYSITDVREVTDLRSKKVRLVRCRNPWGNDREWVGPWSDKSPEWARLSESERKRINLTFQNDGEFWCVTL
;
A
#
# COMPACT_ATOMS: atom_id res chain seq x y z
N MET A 1 13.32 24.98 6.34
CA MET A 1 12.92 24.93 4.92
C MET A 1 13.31 23.57 4.37
N PHE A 2 12.39 22.91 3.66
CA PHE A 2 12.54 21.55 3.15
C PHE A 2 12.30 21.56 1.63
N TRP A 3 12.80 20.54 0.92
CA TRP A 3 12.56 20.37 -0.51
C TRP A 3 12.35 18.90 -0.85
N PHE A 4 11.53 18.67 -1.88
CA PHE A 4 11.16 17.35 -2.38
C PHE A 4 11.26 17.34 -3.91
N ARG A 5 11.45 16.17 -4.50
CA ARG A 5 11.47 15.97 -5.96
C ARG A 5 10.26 15.19 -6.41
N PHE A 6 9.63 15.68 -7.47
CA PHE A 6 8.55 14.99 -8.15
C PHE A 6 8.85 14.95 -9.65
N TRP A 7 8.51 13.84 -10.28
CA TRP A 7 8.52 13.72 -11.72
C TRP A 7 7.25 14.36 -12.29
N ARG A 8 7.39 15.28 -13.24
CA ARG A 8 6.24 15.90 -13.92
C ARG A 8 6.53 16.01 -15.40
N PHE A 9 5.68 15.37 -16.21
CA PHE A 9 5.70 15.49 -17.67
C PHE A 9 7.09 15.26 -18.28
N GLY A 10 7.83 14.25 -17.80
CA GLY A 10 9.13 13.89 -18.38
C GLY A 10 10.36 14.49 -17.69
N GLN A 11 10.21 15.23 -16.59
CA GLN A 11 11.33 15.87 -15.88
C GLN A 11 11.15 15.89 -14.36
N TRP A 12 12.26 15.86 -13.63
CA TRP A 12 12.28 16.04 -12.17
C TRP A 12 12.17 17.53 -11.82
N VAL A 13 11.24 17.85 -10.92
CA VAL A 13 10.95 19.20 -10.44
C VAL A 13 11.20 19.26 -8.93
N ASP A 14 12.02 20.22 -8.50
CA ASP A 14 12.26 20.51 -7.08
C ASP A 14 11.14 21.41 -6.52
N VAL A 15 10.49 20.97 -5.45
CA VAL A 15 9.45 21.72 -4.75
C VAL A 15 9.90 22.06 -3.34
N VAL A 16 10.07 23.36 -3.08
CA VAL A 16 10.49 23.88 -1.78
C VAL A 16 9.28 24.29 -0.94
N VAL A 17 9.25 23.89 0.33
CA VAL A 17 8.20 24.23 1.31
C VAL A 17 8.80 24.66 2.65
N ASP A 18 8.10 25.55 3.34
CA ASP A 18 8.31 25.77 4.77
C ASP A 18 7.67 24.66 5.61
N ASP A 19 7.87 24.67 6.92
CA ASP A 19 7.42 23.66 7.88
C ASP A 19 6.11 24.00 8.60
N ARG A 20 5.42 25.08 8.21
CA ARG A 20 4.11 25.42 8.79
C ARG A 20 3.06 24.46 8.25
N LEU A 21 2.53 23.59 9.10
CA LEU A 21 1.55 22.59 8.72
C LEU A 21 0.14 22.97 9.22
N PRO A 22 -0.94 22.64 8.48
CA PRO A 22 -2.30 22.82 8.96
C PRO A 22 -2.58 21.99 10.21
N MET A 23 -3.11 22.64 11.25
CA MET A 23 -3.46 22.00 12.50
C MET A 23 -4.91 22.28 12.90
N LYS A 24 -5.57 21.27 13.48
CA LYS A 24 -6.89 21.37 14.09
C LYS A 24 -6.85 20.75 15.47
N ALA A 25 -7.32 21.48 16.50
CA ALA A 25 -7.27 21.04 17.89
C ALA A 25 -5.89 20.50 18.33
N ASN A 26 -4.82 21.22 17.95
CA ASN A 26 -3.43 20.89 18.26
C ASN A 26 -2.94 19.53 17.70
N ARG A 27 -3.57 19.05 16.62
CA ARG A 27 -3.13 17.89 15.83
C ARG A 27 -3.03 18.27 14.36
N LEU A 28 -2.16 17.59 13.62
CA LEU A 28 -2.09 17.76 12.17
C LEU A 28 -3.45 17.42 11.55
N ALA A 29 -3.91 18.28 10.63
CA ALA A 29 -5.23 18.13 10.03
C ALA A 29 -5.27 17.11 8.87
N TYR A 30 -4.11 16.80 8.30
CA TYR A 30 -3.93 15.89 7.16
C TYR A 30 -2.96 14.74 7.50
N MET A 31 -2.20 14.22 6.52
CA MET A 31 -1.26 13.12 6.71
C MET A 31 -0.34 13.36 7.91
N HIS A 32 -0.17 12.33 8.73
CA HIS A 32 0.75 12.33 9.86
C HIS A 32 1.20 10.92 10.19
N SER A 33 2.40 10.80 10.76
CA SER A 33 2.89 9.52 11.29
C SER A 33 2.20 9.16 12.61
N SER A 34 2.26 7.88 12.97
CA SER A 34 1.93 7.42 14.31
C SER A 34 2.92 7.94 15.36
N ASP A 35 4.17 8.23 15.00
CA ASP A 35 5.09 9.00 15.85
C ASP A 35 4.87 10.51 15.64
N HIS A 36 4.36 11.18 16.67
CA HIS A 36 4.10 12.63 16.64
C HIS A 36 5.35 13.51 16.46
N ARG A 37 6.55 12.94 16.49
CA ARG A 37 7.81 13.64 16.23
C ARG A 37 8.30 13.47 14.79
N GLU A 38 7.61 12.67 13.98
CA GLU A 38 7.96 12.39 12.59
C GLU A 38 7.07 13.18 11.63
N PHE A 39 7.67 14.06 10.82
CA PHE A 39 6.96 15.03 9.98
C PHE A 39 7.22 14.86 8.48
N TRP A 40 8.07 13.92 8.05
CA TRP A 40 8.45 13.84 6.63
C TRP A 40 7.26 13.56 5.72
N SER A 41 6.30 12.72 6.14
CA SER A 41 5.11 12.39 5.38
C SER A 41 4.17 13.59 5.25
N ALA A 42 3.97 14.35 6.34
CA ALA A 42 3.19 15.58 6.35
C ALA A 42 3.81 16.67 5.45
N LEU A 43 5.14 16.79 5.47
CA LEU A 43 5.87 17.75 4.62
C LEU A 43 5.88 17.31 3.14
N LEU A 44 5.96 16.01 2.87
CA LEU A 44 5.86 15.45 1.53
C LEU A 44 4.47 15.73 0.94
N GLU A 45 3.40 15.44 1.70
CA GLU A 45 2.02 15.76 1.31
C GLU A 45 1.85 17.26 1.06
N LYS A 46 2.41 18.12 1.91
CA LYS A 46 2.40 19.57 1.69
C LYS A 46 3.08 19.98 0.38
N ALA A 47 4.25 19.40 0.08
CA ALA A 47 4.97 19.69 -1.14
C ALA A 47 4.20 19.20 -2.38
N TYR A 48 3.54 18.04 -2.26
CA TYR A 48 2.69 17.50 -3.31
C TYR A 48 1.42 18.34 -3.51
N ALA A 49 0.77 18.77 -2.43
CA ALA A 49 -0.34 19.72 -2.43
C ALA A 49 0.04 21.03 -3.13
N LYS A 50 1.25 21.56 -2.87
CA LYS A 50 1.77 22.74 -3.55
C LYS A 50 1.96 22.50 -5.05
N LEU A 51 2.42 21.31 -5.44
CA LEU A 51 2.63 20.93 -6.85
C LEU A 51 1.31 20.85 -7.61
N VAL A 52 0.26 20.28 -6.99
CA VAL A 52 -1.06 20.13 -7.63
C VAL A 52 -1.96 21.38 -7.47
N GLY A 53 -1.63 22.27 -6.53
CA GLY A 53 -2.24 23.60 -6.37
C GLY A 53 -2.85 23.86 -5.00
N SER A 54 -3.40 22.85 -4.32
CA SER A 54 -3.92 22.95 -2.96
C SER A 54 -4.06 21.58 -2.28
N TYR A 55 -4.27 21.55 -0.96
CA TYR A 55 -4.61 20.31 -0.25
C TYR A 55 -5.95 19.71 -0.71
N GLU A 56 -6.91 20.55 -1.10
CA GLU A 56 -8.19 20.08 -1.61
C GLU A 56 -8.05 19.41 -2.97
N ALA A 57 -7.14 19.91 -3.82
CA ALA A 57 -6.84 19.33 -5.13
C ALA A 57 -6.21 17.93 -5.06
N LEU A 58 -5.75 17.48 -3.89
CA LEU A 58 -5.33 16.09 -3.69
C LEU A 58 -6.51 15.11 -3.68
N ARG A 59 -7.73 15.58 -3.40
CA ARG A 59 -8.93 14.73 -3.47
C ARG A 59 -9.24 14.41 -4.93
N GLY A 60 -9.38 13.12 -5.23
CA GLY A 60 -9.70 12.62 -6.56
C GLY A 60 -8.48 12.25 -7.42
N GLY A 61 -7.26 12.44 -6.91
CA GLY A 61 -6.07 11.87 -7.54
C GLY A 61 -6.04 10.35 -7.42
N THR A 62 -5.40 9.69 -8.38
CA THR A 62 -5.26 8.22 -8.38
C THR A 62 -3.91 7.79 -7.79
N THR A 63 -3.86 6.60 -7.21
CA THR A 63 -2.59 5.98 -6.76
C THR A 63 -1.60 5.84 -7.93
N ALA A 64 -2.10 5.61 -9.14
CA ALA A 64 -1.27 5.47 -10.34
C ALA A 64 -0.52 6.77 -10.69
N GLU A 65 -1.22 7.91 -10.70
CA GLU A 65 -0.61 9.22 -10.94
C GLU A 65 0.45 9.54 -9.88
N ALA A 66 0.14 9.27 -8.59
CA ALA A 66 1.09 9.48 -7.51
C ALA A 66 2.34 8.60 -7.66
N MET A 67 2.19 7.34 -8.08
CA MET A 67 3.33 6.44 -8.33
C MET A 67 4.22 6.95 -9.46
N GLU A 68 3.64 7.47 -10.55
CA GLU A 68 4.40 8.07 -11.65
C GLU A 68 5.13 9.33 -11.18
N ASP A 69 4.44 10.23 -10.48
CA ASP A 69 5.01 11.47 -9.97
C ASP A 69 6.13 11.22 -8.92
N PHE A 70 6.07 10.13 -8.16
CA PHE A 70 7.09 9.81 -7.15
C PHE A 70 8.29 9.03 -7.71
N THR A 71 8.15 8.36 -8.84
CA THR A 71 9.19 7.44 -9.35
C THR A 71 9.74 7.82 -10.73
N GLY A 72 8.99 8.56 -11.53
CA GLY A 72 9.24 8.73 -12.96
C GLY A 72 9.04 7.47 -13.79
N GLY A 73 8.47 6.41 -13.20
CA GLY A 73 8.11 5.17 -13.87
C GLY A 73 6.80 5.28 -14.65
N MET A 74 6.36 4.14 -15.18
CA MET A 74 5.04 3.98 -15.79
C MET A 74 4.19 3.06 -14.91
N THR A 75 2.93 3.42 -14.70
CA THR A 75 2.01 2.57 -13.94
C THR A 75 1.13 1.74 -14.86
N GLU A 76 0.95 0.47 -14.51
CA GLU A 76 -0.04 -0.43 -15.13
C GLU A 76 -1.15 -0.70 -14.11
N ILE A 77 -2.41 -0.59 -14.55
CA ILE A 77 -3.59 -0.89 -13.73
C ILE A 77 -4.20 -2.19 -14.24
N ILE A 78 -4.37 -3.16 -13.35
CA ILE A 78 -4.94 -4.47 -13.65
C ILE A 78 -6.24 -4.63 -12.86
N ASP A 79 -7.35 -4.80 -13.58
CA ASP A 79 -8.65 -5.17 -13.00
C ASP A 79 -8.61 -6.65 -12.59
N LEU A 80 -8.88 -6.92 -11.31
CA LEU A 80 -8.84 -8.24 -10.70
C LEU A 80 -10.16 -9.03 -10.83
N GLY A 81 -11.15 -8.50 -11.55
CA GLY A 81 -12.40 -9.19 -11.88
C GLY A 81 -12.20 -10.35 -12.87
N GLU A 82 -13.25 -10.66 -13.65
CA GLU A 82 -13.25 -11.81 -14.58
C GLU A 82 -12.13 -11.79 -15.64
N LYS A 83 -11.49 -10.63 -15.85
CA LYS A 83 -10.45 -10.42 -16.86
C LYS A 83 -9.03 -10.46 -16.28
N ALA A 84 -8.88 -10.81 -15.00
CA ALA A 84 -7.57 -10.91 -14.38
C ALA A 84 -6.69 -11.93 -15.17
N PRO A 85 -5.45 -11.56 -15.53
CA PRO A 85 -4.58 -12.46 -16.27
C PRO A 85 -4.22 -13.68 -15.41
N GLU A 86 -4.27 -14.89 -15.97
CA GLU A 86 -3.83 -16.12 -15.27
C GLU A 86 -2.36 -16.04 -14.80
N SER A 87 -1.57 -15.18 -15.46
CA SER A 87 -0.17 -14.91 -15.16
C SER A 87 0.03 -13.80 -14.11
N LEU A 88 -1.02 -13.29 -13.46
CA LEU A 88 -0.96 -12.18 -12.49
C LEU A 88 0.14 -12.38 -11.46
N PHE A 89 0.20 -13.54 -10.82
CA PHE A 89 1.25 -13.84 -9.83
C PHE A 89 2.66 -13.76 -10.43
N CYS A 90 2.86 -14.20 -11.67
CA CYS A 90 4.13 -14.10 -12.37
C CYS A 90 4.49 -12.65 -12.69
N ILE A 91 3.50 -11.83 -13.09
CA ILE A 91 3.65 -10.39 -13.31
C ILE A 91 4.10 -9.72 -12.00
N MET A 92 3.38 -9.96 -10.91
CA MET A 92 3.69 -9.40 -9.58
C MET A 92 5.07 -9.83 -9.08
N SER A 93 5.42 -11.12 -9.22
CA SER A 93 6.73 -11.64 -8.83
C SER A 93 7.87 -10.96 -9.63
N ARG A 94 7.69 -10.77 -10.94
CA ARG A 94 8.65 -10.04 -11.78
C ARG A 94 8.75 -8.57 -11.40
N ALA A 95 7.62 -7.91 -11.15
CA ALA A 95 7.57 -6.53 -10.69
C ALA A 95 8.38 -6.36 -9.39
N GLN A 96 8.17 -7.24 -8.41
CA GLN A 96 8.94 -7.25 -7.18
C GLN A 96 10.45 -7.46 -7.42
N THR A 97 10.87 -8.39 -8.28
CA THR A 97 12.30 -8.59 -8.59
C THR A 97 12.95 -7.38 -9.25
N ARG A 98 12.15 -6.48 -9.83
CA ARG A 98 12.59 -5.22 -10.44
C ARG A 98 12.40 -4.02 -9.50
N PHE A 99 12.03 -4.27 -8.24
CA PHE A 99 11.73 -3.24 -7.24
C PHE A 99 10.63 -2.27 -7.66
N SER A 100 9.69 -2.72 -8.49
CA SER A 100 8.49 -1.95 -8.82
C SER A 100 7.61 -1.79 -7.59
N LEU A 101 7.00 -0.61 -7.44
CA LEU A 101 5.96 -0.38 -6.45
C LEU A 101 4.66 -1.04 -6.92
N MET A 102 3.91 -1.59 -5.99
CA MET A 102 2.63 -2.23 -6.25
C MET A 102 1.63 -1.80 -5.18
N ALA A 103 0.39 -1.57 -5.58
CA ALA A 103 -0.72 -1.27 -4.68
C ALA A 103 -1.97 -1.98 -5.19
N ALA A 104 -2.90 -2.23 -4.27
CA ALA A 104 -4.21 -2.78 -4.58
C ALA A 104 -5.27 -1.97 -3.83
N ALA A 105 -6.47 -1.89 -4.40
CA ALA A 105 -7.63 -1.29 -3.75
C ALA A 105 -8.86 -2.13 -4.08
N ILE A 106 -9.90 -1.97 -3.28
CA ILE A 106 -11.23 -2.47 -3.60
C ILE A 106 -12.04 -1.27 -4.07
N ASP A 107 -12.69 -1.37 -5.23
CA ASP A 107 -13.54 -0.29 -5.71
C ASP A 107 -14.70 -0.01 -4.73
N ALA A 108 -15.04 1.26 -4.58
CA ALA A 108 -16.16 1.73 -3.77
C ALA A 108 -17.04 2.66 -4.58
N GLN A 109 -18.35 2.64 -4.29
CA GLN A 109 -19.21 3.74 -4.69
C GLN A 109 -18.83 5.02 -3.93
N PRO A 110 -19.12 6.22 -4.45
CA PRO A 110 -18.73 7.48 -3.81
C PRO A 110 -19.21 7.66 -2.36
N ASP A 111 -20.33 7.02 -1.99
CA ASP A 111 -20.92 7.02 -0.66
C ASP A 111 -20.40 5.91 0.26
N GLU A 112 -19.58 4.98 -0.26
CA GLU A 112 -19.01 3.83 0.44
C GLU A 112 -17.48 3.92 0.60
N VAL A 113 -16.87 5.06 0.24
CA VAL A 113 -15.43 5.27 0.41
C VAL A 113 -15.06 5.15 1.89
N GLU A 114 -14.02 4.37 2.19
CA GLU A 114 -13.55 4.05 3.53
C GLU A 114 -14.54 3.24 4.39
N ALA A 115 -15.59 2.65 3.78
CA ALA A 115 -16.53 1.77 4.47
C ALA A 115 -15.94 0.37 4.74
N ASP A 116 -16.57 -0.35 5.68
CA ASP A 116 -16.19 -1.72 6.02
C ASP A 116 -16.47 -2.65 4.84
N GLY A 117 -15.42 -3.27 4.32
CA GLY A 117 -15.45 -4.24 3.23
C GLY A 117 -15.41 -5.70 3.73
N PRO A 118 -15.34 -6.65 2.80
CA PRO A 118 -15.31 -8.07 3.14
C PRO A 118 -14.01 -8.44 3.87
N LEU A 119 -14.14 -9.37 4.83
CA LEU A 119 -12.99 -10.00 5.51
C LEU A 119 -12.02 -9.00 6.17
N GLY A 120 -12.55 -7.88 6.69
CA GLY A 120 -11.79 -6.86 7.42
C GLY A 120 -11.09 -5.82 6.54
N LEU A 121 -11.21 -5.95 5.21
CA LEU A 121 -10.71 -4.96 4.27
C LEU A 121 -11.62 -3.74 4.20
N ILE A 122 -11.14 -2.66 3.59
CA ILE A 122 -11.80 -1.36 3.51
C ILE A 122 -12.06 -1.03 2.04
N LEU A 123 -13.29 -0.63 1.72
CA LEU A 123 -13.67 -0.22 0.38
C LEU A 123 -13.08 1.16 0.04
N GLY A 124 -12.63 1.34 -1.20
CA GLY A 124 -12.07 2.62 -1.68
C GLY A 124 -10.72 2.96 -1.05
N HIS A 125 -10.07 2.00 -0.38
CA HIS A 125 -8.81 2.19 0.34
C HIS A 125 -7.65 1.52 -0.37
N ALA A 126 -6.52 2.22 -0.46
CA ALA A 126 -5.31 1.71 -1.09
C ALA A 126 -4.42 0.98 -0.09
N TYR A 127 -4.09 -0.27 -0.41
CA TYR A 127 -3.12 -1.11 0.28
C TYR A 127 -1.82 -1.16 -0.51
N SER A 128 -0.69 -1.05 0.18
CA SER A 128 0.62 -1.29 -0.44
C SER A 128 0.90 -2.78 -0.50
N ILE A 129 1.38 -3.29 -1.63
CA ILE A 129 1.84 -4.68 -1.73
C ILE A 129 3.35 -4.70 -1.44
N THR A 130 3.74 -5.37 -0.35
CA THR A 130 5.12 -5.32 0.17
C THR A 130 5.91 -6.61 -0.02
N ASP A 131 5.26 -7.73 -0.32
CA ASP A 131 5.92 -8.98 -0.75
C ASP A 131 4.95 -9.90 -1.50
N VAL A 132 5.48 -10.78 -2.34
CA VAL A 132 4.77 -11.76 -3.16
C VAL A 132 5.58 -13.04 -3.17
N ARG A 133 5.04 -14.10 -2.55
CA ARG A 133 5.77 -15.33 -2.30
C ARG A 133 4.94 -16.56 -2.64
N GLU A 134 5.59 -17.53 -3.28
CA GLU A 134 5.10 -18.91 -3.30
C GLU A 134 5.70 -19.63 -2.08
N VAL A 135 4.84 -20.25 -1.28
CA VAL A 135 5.22 -21.09 -0.12
C VAL A 135 4.82 -22.53 -0.40
N THR A 136 5.59 -23.48 0.16
CA THR A 136 5.24 -24.90 0.09
C THR A 136 4.86 -25.39 1.47
N ASP A 137 3.65 -25.94 1.59
CA ASP A 137 3.19 -26.52 2.86
C ASP A 137 3.86 -27.87 3.16
N LEU A 138 3.65 -28.37 4.38
CA LEU A 138 4.19 -29.66 4.84
C LEU A 138 3.67 -30.87 4.03
N ARG A 139 2.63 -30.69 3.21
CA ARG A 139 2.06 -31.70 2.31
C ARG A 139 2.54 -31.52 0.87
N SER A 140 3.58 -30.70 0.65
CA SER A 140 4.12 -30.36 -0.68
C SER A 140 3.14 -29.62 -1.59
N LYS A 141 2.07 -29.02 -1.04
CA LYS A 141 1.17 -28.14 -1.79
C LYS A 141 1.78 -26.75 -1.85
N LYS A 142 1.84 -26.19 -3.06
CA LYS A 142 2.25 -24.81 -3.30
C LYS A 142 1.07 -23.86 -3.10
N VAL A 143 1.34 -22.75 -2.42
CA VAL A 143 0.37 -21.67 -2.18
C VAL A 143 1.02 -20.34 -2.54
N ARG A 144 0.31 -19.52 -3.30
CA ARG A 144 0.75 -18.19 -3.70
C ARG A 144 0.15 -17.17 -2.76
N LEU A 145 1.00 -16.36 -2.15
CA LEU A 145 0.64 -15.38 -1.13
C LEU A 145 1.11 -13.99 -1.53
N VAL A 146 0.32 -13.00 -1.16
CA VAL A 146 0.66 -11.56 -1.23
C VAL A 146 0.66 -11.02 0.17
N ARG A 147 1.67 -10.22 0.50
CA ARG A 147 1.70 -9.41 1.70
C ARG A 147 1.24 -8.00 1.34
N CYS A 148 0.17 -7.57 1.99
CA CYS A 148 -0.39 -6.25 1.85
C CYS A 148 -0.16 -5.46 3.14
N ARG A 149 -0.09 -4.15 3.04
CA ARG A 149 0.01 -3.24 4.18
C ARG A 149 -1.09 -2.19 4.11
N ASN A 150 -1.87 -2.09 5.18
CA ASN A 150 -2.77 -0.97 5.42
C ASN A 150 -1.94 0.27 5.86
N PRO A 151 -1.91 1.36 5.08
CA PRO A 151 -1.10 2.54 5.42
C PRO A 151 -1.55 3.26 6.70
N TRP A 152 -2.77 3.04 7.18
CA TRP A 152 -3.23 3.58 8.46
C TRP A 152 -2.57 2.90 9.67
N GLY A 153 -1.94 1.74 9.48
CA GLY A 153 -1.24 1.02 10.55
C GLY A 153 -2.13 0.68 11.74
N ASN A 154 -3.43 0.48 11.49
CA ASN A 154 -4.41 0.11 12.50
C ASN A 154 -4.81 -1.36 12.35
N ASP A 155 -5.47 -1.90 13.37
CA ASP A 155 -5.90 -3.30 13.48
C ASP A 155 -6.95 -3.73 12.42
N ARG A 156 -7.28 -2.88 11.43
CA ARG A 156 -8.16 -3.23 10.31
C ARG A 156 -7.36 -3.97 9.24
N GLU A 157 -7.19 -5.26 9.52
CA GLU A 157 -6.43 -6.20 8.70
C GLU A 157 -7.32 -7.32 8.17
N TRP A 158 -6.78 -8.08 7.22
CA TRP A 158 -7.41 -9.28 6.69
C TRP A 158 -7.69 -10.31 7.79
N VAL A 159 -8.92 -10.82 7.87
CA VAL A 159 -9.31 -11.87 8.83
C VAL A 159 -9.57 -13.24 8.18
N GLY A 160 -9.27 -13.38 6.88
CA GLY A 160 -9.46 -14.62 6.14
C GLY A 160 -8.28 -15.62 6.29
N PRO A 161 -8.21 -16.63 5.40
CA PRO A 161 -7.07 -17.56 5.36
C PRO A 161 -5.75 -16.82 5.16
N TRP A 162 -4.72 -17.24 5.90
CA TRP A 162 -3.39 -16.62 5.99
C TRP A 162 -3.33 -15.25 6.68
N SER A 163 -4.41 -14.80 7.32
CA SER A 163 -4.34 -13.71 8.31
C SER A 163 -3.38 -14.02 9.46
N ASP A 164 -3.00 -13.01 10.23
CA ASP A 164 -2.04 -13.16 11.33
C ASP A 164 -2.43 -14.21 12.38
N LYS A 165 -3.73 -14.40 12.60
CA LYS A 165 -4.29 -15.38 13.56
C LYS A 165 -4.68 -16.69 12.90
N SER A 166 -4.38 -16.88 11.62
CA SER A 166 -4.81 -18.00 10.80
C SER A 166 -4.10 -19.31 11.18
N PRO A 167 -4.82 -20.44 11.35
CA PRO A 167 -4.20 -21.73 11.61
C PRO A 167 -3.39 -22.27 10.42
N GLU A 168 -3.57 -21.72 9.22
CA GLU A 168 -2.84 -22.04 7.99
C GLU A 168 -1.32 -21.95 8.18
N TRP A 169 -0.83 -21.02 9.00
CA TRP A 169 0.60 -20.89 9.29
C TRP A 169 1.19 -22.17 9.90
N ALA A 170 0.40 -22.93 10.67
CA ALA A 170 0.78 -24.23 11.23
C ALA A 170 1.14 -25.27 10.15
N ARG A 171 0.70 -25.06 8.89
CA ARG A 171 0.99 -25.95 7.76
C ARG A 171 2.33 -25.67 7.10
N LEU A 172 3.05 -24.61 7.47
CA LEU A 172 4.40 -24.31 6.97
C LEU A 172 5.49 -24.81 7.93
N SER A 173 6.60 -25.29 7.38
CA SER A 173 7.80 -25.60 8.15
C SER A 173 8.44 -24.33 8.71
N GLU A 174 9.26 -24.48 9.77
CA GLU A 174 9.99 -23.35 10.35
C GLU A 174 10.95 -22.69 9.33
N SER A 175 11.56 -23.49 8.45
CA SER A 175 12.44 -22.98 7.38
C SER A 175 11.67 -22.12 6.39
N GLU A 176 10.45 -22.51 6.01
CA GLU A 176 9.61 -21.73 5.10
C GLU A 176 9.16 -20.41 5.74
N ARG A 177 8.75 -20.44 7.01
CA ARG A 177 8.38 -19.22 7.76
C ARG A 177 9.55 -18.24 7.86
N LYS A 178 10.77 -18.74 8.13
CA LYS A 178 11.99 -17.92 8.13
C LYS A 178 12.31 -17.37 6.75
N ARG A 179 12.13 -18.16 5.68
CA ARG A 179 12.40 -17.73 4.30
C ARG A 179 11.53 -16.56 3.85
N ILE A 180 10.26 -16.52 4.28
CA ILE A 180 9.35 -15.41 3.98
C ILE A 180 9.44 -14.27 5.02
N ASN A 181 10.37 -14.36 5.97
CA ASN A 181 10.51 -13.42 7.08
C ASN A 181 9.17 -13.16 7.79
N LEU A 182 8.44 -14.24 8.11
CA LEU A 182 7.12 -14.14 8.72
C LEU A 182 7.19 -13.48 10.09
N THR A 183 6.49 -12.35 10.23
CA THR A 183 6.31 -11.62 11.48
C THR A 183 4.81 -11.40 11.71
N PHE A 184 4.40 -11.40 12.98
CA PHE A 184 3.02 -11.10 13.40
C PHE A 184 3.06 -9.85 14.27
N GLN A 185 3.30 -8.70 13.64
CA GLN A 185 3.33 -7.41 14.32
C GLN A 185 2.01 -6.70 14.03
N ASN A 186 1.54 -5.89 14.98
CA ASN A 186 0.38 -5.04 14.75
C ASN A 186 0.84 -3.76 14.02
N ASP A 187 1.20 -3.91 12.74
CA ASP A 187 1.76 -2.84 11.91
C ASP A 187 0.93 -2.58 10.63
N GLY A 188 -0.22 -3.24 10.51
CA GLY A 188 -1.11 -3.19 9.35
C GLY A 188 -0.66 -4.11 8.21
N GLU A 189 0.42 -4.87 8.34
CA GLU A 189 0.82 -5.89 7.35
C GLU A 189 0.10 -7.20 7.58
N PHE A 190 -0.41 -7.79 6.50
CA PHE A 190 -1.05 -9.10 6.54
C PHE A 190 -0.80 -9.87 5.25
N TRP A 191 -0.85 -11.21 5.32
CA TRP A 191 -0.82 -12.07 4.14
C TRP A 191 -2.22 -12.51 3.73
N CYS A 192 -2.44 -12.64 2.42
CA CYS A 192 -3.63 -13.26 1.86
C CYS A 192 -3.26 -14.09 0.62
N VAL A 193 -4.20 -14.91 0.14
CA VAL A 193 -4.01 -15.74 -1.05
C VAL A 193 -4.21 -14.88 -2.30
N THR A 194 -3.35 -15.03 -3.32
CA THR A 194 -3.68 -14.50 -4.66
C THR A 194 -4.84 -15.28 -5.27
N LEU A 195 -5.74 -14.55 -5.93
CA LEU A 195 -6.74 -15.11 -6.85
C LEU A 195 -6.06 -15.94 -7.96
#